data_AF-A0A8A1LJX1-F1
#
_entry.id   AF-A0A8A1LJX1-F1
#
_cell.length_a   1.000
_cell.length_b   1.000
_cell.length_c   1.000
_cell.angle_alpha   90.00
_cell.angle_beta   90.00
_cell.angle_gamma   90.00
#
_symmetry.space_group_name_H-M   'P 1'
#
loop_
_entity.id
_entity.type
_entity.pdbx_description
1 polymer ?
#
loop_
_entity_poly.entity_id
_entity_poly.type
_entity_poly.pdbx_seq_one_letter_code
_entity_poly.pdbx_strand_id
1 'polypeptide(L)'
;MLVEMRLFLMKLLPFLLYFRYPIHSPFVVKSDKDLQGVWAETENAKESGKARSIGVSNFRQRELEAVLKTARIIPAINQIEYHPYLEHGDTVLLKEKRGIRNVAYDPLPPATTAKGGPLDGILAGLAKKYAVTEVEVLLRWCIDRGAIAITTSSKRSRLMGYICTLQFSLTPAEIGSISGRFSMIK
;
A
#
# COMPACT_ATOMS: atom_id res chain seq x y z
N MET A 1 2.94 26.09 1.41
CA MET A 1 2.35 24.95 0.68
C MET A 1 3.37 24.19 -0.18
N LEU A 2 4.12 24.84 -1.09
CA LEU A 2 5.15 24.18 -1.92
C LEU A 2 6.35 23.60 -1.14
N VAL A 3 6.74 24.21 -0.01
CA VAL A 3 7.86 23.75 0.84
C VAL A 3 7.50 22.47 1.62
N GLU A 4 6.29 22.41 2.16
CA GLU A 4 5.70 21.21 2.80
C GLU A 4 5.58 20.05 1.80
N MET A 5 5.14 20.33 0.58
CA MET A 5 5.00 19.34 -0.49
C MET A 5 6.38 18.80 -0.94
N ARG A 6 7.40 19.66 -0.97
CA ARG A 6 8.79 19.28 -1.24
C ARG A 6 9.38 18.40 -0.12
N LEU A 7 9.09 18.72 1.15
CA LEU A 7 9.48 17.91 2.31
C LEU A 7 8.77 16.54 2.33
N PHE A 8 7.49 16.48 1.95
CA PHE A 8 6.73 15.23 1.83
C PHE A 8 7.24 14.36 0.67
N LEU A 9 7.48 14.96 -0.51
CA LEU A 9 8.10 14.28 -1.65
C LEU A 9 9.53 13.84 -1.36
N MET A 10 10.33 14.62 -0.63
CA MET A 10 11.68 14.22 -0.18
C MET A 10 11.67 13.16 0.92
N LYS A 11 10.59 13.02 1.69
CA LYS A 11 10.37 11.90 2.62
C LYS A 11 9.90 10.64 1.89
N LEU A 12 9.14 10.78 0.80
CA LEU A 12 8.67 9.67 -0.03
C LEU A 12 9.69 9.18 -1.06
N LEU A 13 10.53 10.05 -1.63
CA LEU A 13 11.56 9.70 -2.60
C LEU A 13 12.55 8.61 -2.11
N PRO A 14 13.09 8.65 -0.87
CA PRO A 14 13.95 7.59 -0.37
C PRO A 14 13.21 6.27 -0.11
N PHE A 15 11.87 6.30 0.01
CA PHE A 15 11.04 5.08 0.03
C PHE A 15 10.76 4.59 -1.40
N LEU A 16 10.50 5.48 -2.35
CA LEU A 16 10.19 5.13 -3.74
C LEU A 16 11.41 4.65 -4.55
N LEU A 17 12.65 5.03 -4.17
CA LEU A 17 13.82 4.76 -5.02
C LEU A 17 14.65 3.51 -4.73
N TYR A 18 14.45 2.72 -3.66
CA TYR A 18 15.35 1.57 -3.42
C TYR A 18 14.74 0.43 -2.58
N PHE A 19 13.58 -0.12 -2.97
CA PHE A 19 13.12 -1.43 -2.49
C PHE A 19 13.70 -2.55 -3.35
N ARG A 20 14.99 -2.83 -3.17
CA ARG A 20 15.75 -3.77 -4.03
C ARG A 20 15.40 -5.25 -3.75
N TYR A 21 14.89 -5.62 -2.56
CA TYR A 21 14.62 -7.02 -2.18
C TYR A 21 13.51 -7.19 -1.12
N PRO A 22 12.22 -6.99 -1.43
CA PRO A 22 11.17 -7.58 -0.58
C PRO A 22 11.20 -9.11 -0.75
N ILE A 23 10.98 -9.86 0.34
CA ILE A 23 10.55 -11.26 0.22
C ILE A 23 9.21 -11.22 -0.50
N HIS A 24 9.22 -11.55 -1.80
CA HIS A 24 8.11 -11.24 -2.71
C HIS A 24 6.82 -11.99 -2.35
N SER A 25 6.97 -13.19 -1.79
CA SER A 25 5.86 -14.00 -1.34
C SER A 25 6.33 -14.97 -0.25
N PRO A 26 5.60 -15.11 0.87
CA PRO A 26 5.94 -16.10 1.87
C PRO A 26 5.55 -17.54 1.45
N PHE A 27 4.85 -17.73 0.33
CA PHE A 27 4.38 -19.06 -0.10
C PHE A 27 5.51 -19.97 -0.62
N VAL A 28 6.74 -19.46 -0.74
CA VAL A 28 7.91 -20.25 -1.15
C VAL A 28 8.57 -21.00 0.03
N VAL A 29 8.24 -20.67 1.28
CA VAL A 29 8.83 -21.27 2.47
C VAL A 29 7.88 -22.26 3.14
N LYS A 30 8.41 -23.40 3.56
CA LYS A 30 7.63 -24.54 4.08
C LYS A 30 7.41 -24.49 5.59
N SER A 31 8.19 -23.68 6.31
CA SER A 31 8.12 -23.55 7.76
C SER A 31 8.44 -22.14 8.25
N ASP A 32 7.98 -21.82 9.47
CA ASP A 32 8.33 -20.57 10.16
C ASP A 32 9.87 -20.41 10.28
N LYS A 33 10.61 -21.51 10.49
CA LYS A 33 12.07 -21.50 10.61
C LYS A 33 12.76 -21.09 9.30
N ASP A 34 12.27 -21.59 8.17
CA ASP A 34 12.80 -21.21 6.86
C ASP A 34 12.54 -19.73 6.59
N LEU A 35 11.33 -19.26 6.90
CA LEU A 35 10.96 -17.86 6.75
C LEU A 35 11.85 -16.93 7.59
N GLN A 36 12.11 -17.30 8.84
CA GLN A 36 13.00 -16.60 9.75
C GLN A 36 14.44 -16.58 9.22
N GLY A 37 14.93 -17.70 8.66
CA GLY A 37 16.24 -17.78 8.03
C GLY A 37 16.38 -16.83 6.84
N VAL A 38 15.39 -16.77 5.96
CA VAL A 38 15.38 -15.82 4.82
C VAL A 38 15.37 -14.37 5.31
N TRP A 39 14.60 -14.08 6.36
CA TRP A 39 14.62 -12.73 6.95
C TRP A 39 15.99 -12.38 7.53
N ALA A 40 16.65 -13.29 8.25
CA ALA A 40 18.00 -13.08 8.79
C ALA A 40 19.02 -12.74 7.68
N GLU A 41 18.97 -13.42 6.53
CA GLU A 41 19.81 -13.06 5.37
C GLU A 41 19.47 -11.68 4.78
N THR A 42 18.19 -11.30 4.84
CA THR A 42 17.74 -9.96 4.42
C THR A 42 18.28 -8.87 5.36
N GLU A 43 18.36 -9.14 6.66
CA GLU A 43 19.01 -8.28 7.65
C GLU A 43 20.51 -8.14 7.38
N ASN A 44 21.20 -9.24 7.10
CA ASN A 44 22.63 -9.23 6.74
C ASN A 44 22.91 -8.38 5.49
N ALA A 45 22.00 -8.41 4.50
CA ALA A 45 22.10 -7.57 3.31
C ALA A 45 21.97 -6.07 3.64
N LYS A 46 21.17 -5.70 4.64
CA LYS A 46 21.08 -4.32 5.12
C LYS A 46 22.32 -3.91 5.91
N GLU A 47 22.78 -4.74 6.84
CA GLU A 47 23.95 -4.47 7.68
C GLU A 47 25.23 -4.34 6.86
N SER A 48 25.36 -5.14 5.78
CA SER A 48 26.47 -5.03 4.83
C SER A 48 26.36 -3.85 3.85
N GLY A 49 25.34 -3.00 3.97
CA GLY A 49 25.13 -1.83 3.13
C GLY A 49 24.59 -2.12 1.73
N LYS A 50 24.28 -3.39 1.39
CA LYS A 50 23.70 -3.78 0.09
C LYS A 50 22.26 -3.32 -0.06
N ALA A 51 21.55 -3.09 1.06
CA ALA A 51 20.21 -2.53 1.09
C ALA A 51 20.10 -1.38 2.10
N ARG A 52 19.51 -0.25 1.70
CA ARG A 52 19.21 0.87 2.63
C ARG A 52 18.02 0.56 3.55
N SER A 53 17.02 -0.11 2.99
CA SER A 53 15.81 -0.53 3.70
C SER A 53 15.40 -1.93 3.27
N ILE A 54 14.73 -2.65 4.16
CA ILE A 54 14.25 -4.01 3.97
C ILE A 54 12.78 -4.09 4.40
N GLY A 55 12.03 -4.95 3.73
CA GLY A 55 10.59 -5.10 3.94
C GLY A 55 10.12 -6.42 3.34
N VAL A 56 8.81 -6.65 3.44
CA VAL A 56 8.18 -7.87 2.94
C VAL A 56 7.07 -7.53 1.95
N SER A 57 6.61 -8.51 1.19
CA SER A 57 5.46 -8.38 0.29
C SER A 57 4.56 -9.61 0.40
N ASN A 58 3.25 -9.40 0.39
CA ASN A 58 2.22 -10.43 0.50
C ASN A 58 2.20 -11.20 1.83
N PHE A 59 2.72 -10.62 2.90
CA PHE A 59 2.70 -11.27 4.22
C PHE A 59 1.35 -11.02 4.90
N ARG A 60 0.71 -12.09 5.39
CA ARG A 60 -0.44 -11.97 6.29
C ARG A 60 0.08 -11.84 7.72
N GLN A 61 -0.85 -11.72 8.67
CA GLN A 61 -0.50 -11.55 10.08
C GLN A 61 0.36 -12.70 10.61
N ARG A 62 0.05 -13.96 10.24
CA ARG A 62 0.81 -15.13 10.68
C ARG A 62 2.28 -15.06 10.24
N GLU A 63 2.55 -14.74 8.99
CA GLU A 63 3.93 -14.71 8.47
C GLU A 63 4.71 -13.53 9.06
N LEU A 64 4.06 -12.38 9.26
CA LEU A 64 4.65 -11.25 9.98
C LEU A 64 5.01 -11.65 11.41
N GLU A 65 4.10 -12.30 12.14
CA GLU A 65 4.36 -12.77 13.50
C GLU A 65 5.49 -13.78 13.57
N ALA A 66 5.60 -14.68 12.58
CA ALA A 66 6.70 -15.64 12.49
C ALA A 66 8.06 -14.93 12.35
N VAL A 67 8.17 -13.94 11.46
CA VAL A 67 9.40 -13.14 11.28
C VAL A 67 9.72 -12.33 12.54
N LEU A 68 8.72 -11.66 13.13
CA LEU A 68 8.93 -10.76 14.27
C LEU A 68 9.41 -11.48 15.53
N LYS A 69 9.27 -12.80 15.64
CA LYS A 69 9.81 -13.59 16.76
C LYS A 69 11.34 -13.60 16.80
N THR A 70 12.01 -13.46 15.66
CA THR A 70 13.48 -13.57 15.56
C THR A 70 14.12 -12.35 14.90
N ALA A 71 13.34 -11.42 14.37
CA ALA A 71 13.84 -10.24 13.67
C ALA A 71 14.66 -9.33 14.58
N ARG A 72 15.90 -9.02 14.18
CA ARG A 72 16.73 -7.96 14.74
C ARG A 72 16.34 -6.59 14.17
N ILE A 73 15.88 -6.57 12.91
CA ILE A 73 15.41 -5.39 12.19
C ILE A 73 13.96 -5.65 11.80
N ILE A 74 13.03 -4.82 12.28
CA ILE A 74 11.61 -4.91 11.92
C ILE A 74 11.44 -4.55 10.43
N PRO A 75 10.59 -5.29 9.66
CA PRO A 75 10.28 -4.92 8.28
C PRO A 75 9.77 -3.48 8.19
N ALA A 76 10.38 -2.64 7.36
CA ALA A 76 9.95 -1.25 7.23
C ALA A 76 8.57 -1.14 6.56
N ILE A 77 8.29 -2.06 5.63
CA ILE A 77 7.04 -2.12 4.89
C ILE A 77 6.51 -3.55 4.76
N ASN A 78 5.20 -3.65 4.53
CA ASN A 78 4.58 -4.80 3.90
C ASN A 78 3.79 -4.33 2.67
N GLN A 79 4.24 -4.75 1.49
CA GLN A 79 3.58 -4.45 0.23
C GLN A 79 2.49 -5.50 -0.05
N ILE A 80 1.25 -5.07 -0.25
CA ILE A 80 0.10 -5.97 -0.49
C ILE A 80 -0.83 -5.39 -1.55
N GLU A 81 -1.57 -6.26 -2.23
CA GLU A 81 -2.67 -5.84 -3.08
C GLU A 81 -3.74 -5.22 -2.18
N TYR A 82 -4.09 -3.96 -2.43
CA TYR A 82 -4.98 -3.24 -1.54
C TYR A 82 -5.83 -2.23 -2.30
N HIS A 83 -7.13 -2.50 -2.31
CA HIS A 83 -8.16 -1.67 -2.91
C HIS A 83 -9.49 -1.95 -2.19
N PRO A 84 -10.55 -1.16 -2.44
CA PRO A 84 -11.85 -1.35 -1.79
C PRO A 84 -12.48 -2.74 -1.93
N TYR A 85 -12.22 -3.45 -3.04
CA TYR A 85 -12.65 -4.86 -3.17
C TYR A 85 -11.75 -5.88 -2.44
N LEU A 86 -10.64 -5.45 -1.83
CA LEU A 86 -9.68 -6.30 -1.13
C LEU A 86 -9.03 -5.53 0.05
N GLU A 87 -9.81 -5.32 1.12
CA GLU A 87 -9.42 -4.42 2.22
C GLU A 87 -8.59 -5.09 3.33
N HIS A 88 -8.41 -6.41 3.32
CA HIS A 88 -7.68 -7.18 4.35
C HIS A 88 -8.07 -6.88 5.83
N GLY A 89 -9.25 -6.28 6.07
CA GLY A 89 -9.75 -5.92 7.40
C GLY A 89 -8.78 -5.03 8.20
N ASP A 90 -8.73 -5.24 9.52
CA ASP A 90 -7.90 -4.44 10.45
C ASP A 90 -6.39 -4.71 10.33
N THR A 91 -5.96 -5.63 9.46
CA THR A 91 -4.53 -5.96 9.32
C THR A 91 -3.70 -4.78 8.81
N VAL A 92 -4.33 -3.82 8.12
CA VAL A 92 -3.68 -2.56 7.71
C VAL A 92 -3.31 -1.74 8.94
N LEU A 93 -4.25 -1.57 9.88
CA LEU A 93 -4.05 -0.80 11.12
C LEU A 93 -3.14 -1.52 12.13
N LEU A 94 -3.17 -2.85 12.14
CA LEU A 94 -2.40 -3.67 13.09
C LEU A 94 -0.88 -3.57 12.88
N LYS A 95 -0.47 -3.36 11.62
CA LYS A 95 0.94 -3.24 11.20
C LYS A 95 1.54 -1.90 11.60
N GLU A 96 0.74 -0.82 11.58
CA GLU A 96 1.21 0.51 11.97
C GLU A 96 1.64 0.59 13.43
N LYS A 97 0.91 -0.10 14.33
CA LYS A 97 1.28 -0.20 15.76
C LYS A 97 2.66 -0.84 15.98
N ARG A 98 3.15 -1.63 15.02
CA ARG A 98 4.46 -2.28 15.05
C ARG A 98 5.52 -1.52 14.22
N GLY A 99 5.20 -0.32 13.74
CA GLY A 99 6.11 0.48 12.91
C GLY A 99 6.23 0.01 11.45
N ILE A 100 5.38 -0.90 10.99
CA ILE A 100 5.40 -1.44 9.63
C ILE A 100 4.39 -0.68 8.77
N ARG A 101 4.84 -0.03 7.69
CA ARG A 101 3.95 0.70 6.76
C ARG A 101 3.36 -0.22 5.71
N ASN A 102 2.09 -0.04 5.36
CA ASN A 102 1.51 -0.76 4.23
C ASN A 102 1.81 -0.03 2.92
N VAL A 103 2.19 -0.78 1.90
CA VAL A 103 2.31 -0.29 0.53
C VAL A 103 1.25 -0.99 -0.31
N ALA A 104 0.28 -0.23 -0.81
CA ALA A 104 -0.80 -0.72 -1.65
C ALA A 104 -0.32 -0.83 -3.10
N TYR A 105 -0.16 -2.05 -3.61
CA TYR A 105 -0.02 -2.30 -5.04
C TYR A 105 -1.39 -2.60 -5.67
N ASP A 106 -1.47 -2.36 -6.98
CA ASP A 106 -2.68 -2.49 -7.80
C ASP A 106 -3.96 -1.91 -7.16
N PRO A 107 -3.99 -0.62 -6.78
CA PRO A 107 -5.14 -0.03 -6.08
C PRO A 107 -6.34 0.28 -7.01
N LEU A 108 -6.18 0.08 -8.32
CA LEU A 108 -7.07 0.62 -9.35
C LEU A 108 -8.16 -0.31 -9.93
N PRO A 109 -8.18 -1.65 -9.71
CA PRO A 109 -9.18 -2.52 -10.32
C PRO A 109 -10.62 -2.01 -10.26
N PRO A 110 -11.13 -1.43 -9.14
CA PRO A 110 -12.50 -0.92 -9.11
C PRO A 110 -12.84 0.17 -10.13
N ALA A 111 -11.85 0.94 -10.60
CA ALA A 111 -12.03 1.98 -11.61
C ALA A 111 -11.46 1.60 -12.99
N THR A 112 -10.95 0.38 -13.17
CA THR A 112 -10.32 -0.05 -14.43
C THR A 112 -10.86 -1.39 -14.93
N THR A 113 -10.43 -2.50 -14.33
CA THR A 113 -10.70 -3.87 -14.78
C THR A 113 -11.96 -4.47 -14.17
N ALA A 114 -12.45 -3.91 -13.06
CA ALA A 114 -13.63 -4.37 -12.31
C ALA A 114 -14.76 -3.33 -12.32
N LYS A 115 -14.95 -2.62 -13.44
CA LYS A 115 -16.10 -1.73 -13.67
C LYS A 115 -17.42 -2.50 -13.74
N GLY A 116 -18.53 -1.80 -13.51
CA GLY A 116 -19.87 -2.38 -13.36
C GLY A 116 -20.14 -2.91 -11.95
N GLY A 117 -19.32 -2.49 -10.99
CA GLY A 117 -19.44 -2.91 -9.59
C GLY A 117 -20.23 -1.92 -8.74
N PRO A 118 -20.41 -2.23 -7.45
CA PRO A 118 -21.18 -1.39 -6.53
C PRO A 118 -20.52 -0.02 -6.26
N LEU A 119 -19.24 0.15 -6.59
CA LEU A 119 -18.51 1.39 -6.37
C LEU A 119 -18.64 2.40 -7.51
N ASP A 120 -19.08 2.02 -8.70
CA ASP A 120 -19.08 2.90 -9.87
C ASP A 120 -19.81 4.23 -9.61
N GLY A 121 -21.01 4.17 -9.02
CA GLY A 121 -21.78 5.36 -8.68
C GLY A 121 -21.15 6.23 -7.60
N ILE A 122 -20.52 5.60 -6.61
CA ILE A 122 -19.84 6.29 -5.50
C ILE A 122 -18.58 7.00 -6.02
N LEU A 123 -17.75 6.28 -6.78
CA LEU A 123 -16.53 6.83 -7.37
C LEU A 123 -16.83 7.97 -8.35
N ALA A 124 -17.85 7.82 -9.20
CA ALA A 124 -18.26 8.89 -10.12
C ALA A 124 -18.75 10.14 -9.38
N GLY A 125 -19.52 9.97 -8.30
CA GLY A 125 -20.00 11.07 -7.47
C GLY A 125 -18.86 11.83 -6.78
N LEU A 126 -17.91 11.10 -6.21
CA LEU A 126 -16.73 11.68 -5.54
C LEU A 126 -15.78 12.34 -6.55
N ALA A 127 -15.54 11.70 -7.69
CA ALA A 127 -14.74 12.25 -8.78
C ALA A 127 -15.30 13.63 -9.21
N LYS A 128 -16.62 13.73 -9.39
CA LYS A 128 -17.30 15.00 -9.68
C LYS A 128 -17.16 16.02 -8.54
N LYS A 129 -17.37 15.60 -7.29
CA LYS A 129 -17.27 16.48 -6.10
C LYS A 129 -15.89 17.13 -5.99
N TYR A 130 -14.83 16.35 -6.18
CA TYR A 130 -13.45 16.81 -6.01
C TYR A 130 -12.82 17.33 -7.30
N ALA A 131 -13.53 17.31 -8.43
CA ALA A 131 -13.02 17.65 -9.75
C ALA A 131 -11.77 16.84 -10.15
N VAL A 132 -11.81 15.54 -9.85
CA VAL A 132 -10.74 14.55 -10.12
C VAL A 132 -11.33 13.33 -10.83
N THR A 133 -10.49 12.34 -11.14
CA THR A 133 -10.86 11.07 -11.73
C THR A 133 -11.17 10.01 -10.67
N GLU A 134 -11.94 8.98 -11.05
CA GLU A 134 -12.23 7.80 -10.20
C GLU A 134 -10.93 7.13 -9.68
N VAL A 135 -9.90 7.10 -10.53
CA VAL A 135 -8.56 6.58 -10.20
C VAL A 135 -7.89 7.39 -9.10
N GLU A 136 -7.98 8.73 -9.17
CA GLU A 136 -7.42 9.61 -8.14
C GLU A 136 -8.17 9.49 -6.81
N VAL A 137 -9.49 9.25 -6.85
CA VAL A 137 -10.29 8.94 -5.65
C VAL A 137 -9.81 7.64 -5.00
N LEU A 138 -9.56 6.58 -5.77
CA LEU A 138 -9.06 5.30 -5.24
C LEU A 138 -7.66 5.43 -4.63
N LEU A 139 -6.76 6.11 -5.31
CA LEU A 139 -5.42 6.39 -4.77
C LEU A 139 -5.52 7.19 -3.48
N ARG A 140 -6.39 8.21 -3.44
CA ARG A 140 -6.64 9.01 -2.23
C ARG A 140 -7.18 8.16 -1.10
N TRP A 141 -8.14 7.27 -1.38
CA TRP A 141 -8.68 6.34 -0.39
C TRP A 141 -7.58 5.49 0.25
N CYS A 142 -6.63 4.94 -0.52
CA CYS A 142 -5.51 4.20 0.06
C CYS A 142 -4.68 5.08 1.02
N ILE A 143 -4.39 6.33 0.64
CA ILE A 143 -3.58 7.25 1.45
C ILE A 143 -4.31 7.68 2.72
N ASP A 144 -5.61 8.00 2.64
CA ASP A 144 -6.44 8.35 3.81
C ASP A 144 -6.63 7.16 4.77
N ARG A 145 -6.52 5.93 4.26
CA ARG A 145 -6.48 4.69 5.06
C ARG A 145 -5.11 4.37 5.66
N GLY A 146 -4.11 5.24 5.48
CA GLY A 146 -2.76 5.10 6.03
C GLY A 146 -1.78 4.30 5.15
N ALA A 147 -2.22 3.80 3.99
CA ALA A 147 -1.37 3.05 3.08
C ALA A 147 -0.59 3.98 2.13
N ILE A 148 0.61 3.57 1.72
CA ILE A 148 1.35 4.20 0.62
C ILE A 148 0.85 3.59 -0.68
N ALA A 149 0.12 4.36 -1.50
CA ALA A 149 -0.34 3.89 -2.80
C ALA A 149 0.77 3.96 -3.84
N ILE A 150 1.04 2.82 -4.50
CA ILE A 150 1.93 2.78 -5.67
C ILE A 150 1.13 2.43 -6.92
N THR A 151 1.43 3.11 -8.02
CA THR A 151 0.88 2.84 -9.34
C THR A 151 1.95 3.05 -10.40
N THR A 152 1.72 2.54 -11.60
CA THR A 152 2.61 2.74 -12.74
C THR A 152 1.84 3.30 -13.92
N SER A 153 2.48 4.21 -14.66
CA SER A 153 1.94 4.68 -15.92
C SER A 153 3.03 5.19 -16.84
N SER A 154 2.92 4.87 -18.12
CA SER A 154 3.72 5.50 -19.19
C SER A 154 3.11 6.82 -19.68
N LYS A 155 1.90 7.16 -19.25
CA LYS A 155 1.19 8.38 -19.69
C LYS A 155 1.46 9.52 -18.72
N ARG A 156 2.13 10.58 -19.20
CA ARG A 156 2.47 11.78 -18.39
C ARG A 156 1.25 12.38 -17.68
N SER A 157 0.09 12.43 -18.33
CA SER A 157 -1.15 12.95 -17.73
C SER A 157 -1.56 12.17 -16.48
N ARG A 158 -1.42 10.85 -16.47
CA ARG A 158 -1.72 9.99 -15.30
C ARG A 158 -0.70 10.15 -14.18
N LEU A 159 0.58 10.36 -14.52
CA LEU A 159 1.63 10.65 -13.54
C LEU A 159 1.36 11.96 -12.80
N MET A 160 0.90 12.99 -13.51
CA MET A 160 0.49 14.25 -12.88
C MET A 160 -0.73 14.07 -11.97
N GLY A 161 -1.66 13.18 -12.34
CA GLY A 161 -2.82 12.86 -11.51
C GLY A 161 -2.48 12.31 -10.12
N TYR A 162 -1.34 11.60 -9.97
CA TYR A 162 -0.87 11.19 -8.64
C TYR A 162 -0.63 12.39 -7.70
N ILE A 163 -0.14 13.52 -8.22
CA ILE A 163 0.06 14.74 -7.44
C ILE A 163 -1.29 15.34 -7.00
N CYS A 164 -2.31 15.26 -7.85
CA CYS A 164 -3.67 15.73 -7.53
C CYS A 164 -4.23 15.00 -6.31
N THR A 165 -3.89 13.72 -6.09
CA THR A 165 -4.32 12.95 -4.91
C THR A 165 -3.83 13.55 -3.58
N LEU A 166 -2.82 14.41 -3.60
CA LEU A 166 -2.30 15.09 -2.41
C LEU A 166 -3.00 16.43 -2.15
N GLN A 167 -3.88 16.87 -3.04
CA GLN A 167 -4.53 18.19 -2.97
C GLN A 167 -5.94 18.15 -2.35
N PHE A 168 -6.45 16.97 -2.03
CA PHE A 168 -7.72 16.79 -1.35
C PHE A 168 -7.64 15.68 -0.30
N SER A 169 -8.70 15.52 0.48
CA SER A 169 -8.85 14.43 1.43
C SER A 169 -10.30 13.98 1.47
N LEU A 170 -10.51 12.67 1.60
CA LEU A 170 -11.83 12.10 1.80
C LEU A 170 -12.24 12.28 3.26
N THR A 171 -13.52 12.57 3.48
CA THR A 171 -14.08 12.58 4.82
C THR A 171 -14.22 11.15 5.36
N PRO A 172 -14.30 10.95 6.68
CA PRO A 172 -14.53 9.61 7.26
C PRO A 172 -15.78 8.91 6.72
N ALA A 173 -16.84 9.67 6.42
CA ALA A 173 -18.06 9.13 5.82
C ALA A 173 -17.84 8.65 4.38
N GLU A 174 -17.08 9.38 3.58
CA GLU A 174 -16.77 8.98 2.20
C GLU A 174 -15.82 7.79 2.15
N ILE A 175 -14.82 7.76 3.04
CA ILE A 175 -13.99 6.58 3.24
C ILE A 175 -14.87 5.38 3.60
N GLY A 176 -15.83 5.54 4.53
CA GLY A 176 -16.78 4.50 4.89
C GLY A 176 -17.67 4.05 3.73
N SER A 177 -18.06 4.96 2.83
CA SER A 177 -18.85 4.62 1.64
C SER A 177 -18.06 3.80 0.62
N ILE A 178 -16.76 4.03 0.50
CA ILE A 178 -15.86 3.26 -0.36
C ILE A 178 -15.46 1.93 0.31
N SER A 179 -15.27 1.91 1.63
CA SER A 179 -14.88 0.74 2.43
C SER A 179 -16.05 -0.20 2.79
N GLY A 180 -17.12 -0.19 1.98
CA GLY A 180 -18.28 -1.04 2.21
C GLY A 180 -17.92 -2.52 2.08
N ARG A 181 -18.49 -3.40 2.91
CA ARG A 181 -18.40 -4.86 2.73
C ARG A 181 -19.15 -5.28 1.47
N PHE A 182 -18.52 -5.10 0.31
CA PHE A 182 -19.01 -5.62 -0.95
C PHE A 182 -18.65 -7.10 -0.99
N SER A 183 -19.59 -7.94 -0.58
CA SER A 183 -19.46 -9.38 -0.80
C SER A 183 -19.47 -9.61 -2.31
N MET A 184 -18.29 -9.75 -2.92
CA MET A 184 -18.21 -10.35 -4.25
C MET A 184 -18.47 -11.85 -4.08
N ILE A 185 -19.75 -12.21 -3.97
CA ILE A 185 -20.17 -13.59 -4.18
C ILE A 185 -20.04 -13.85 -5.68
N LYS A 186 -18.99 -14.56 -6.08
CA LYS A 186 -19.02 -15.55 -7.17
C LYS A 186 -18.08 -16.68 -6.84
#